data_AF-A0A3E1D3P7-F1
#
_entry.id   AF-A0A3E1D3P7-F1
#
_cell.length_a   1.000
_cell.length_b   1.000
_cell.length_c   1.000
_cell.angle_alpha   90.00
_cell.angle_beta   90.00
_cell.angle_gamma   90.00
#
_symmetry.space_group_name_H-M   'P 1'
#
loop_
_entity.id
_entity.type
_entity.pdbx_description
1 polymer ?
#
loop_
_entity_poly.entity_id
_entity_poly.type
_entity_poly.pdbx_seq_one_letter_code
_entity_poly.pdbx_strand_id
1 'polypeptide(L)'
;MSDDNYPVFNTGQPEEELPESIITLIGELIKRDNVESVSCPFNNSKVWRLLVAEQVRRAEQTGKPLQQVFTLSGPDSGFGFDPADWGGKVHVPYEGASMADLFIAPKWRNFIRETHSATLSTSYHYLLVQRDLGELHCATRRDISDGWLLYQSTRPYLKLDVFGEKYLHERTNAH
;
A
#
# COMPACT_ATOMS: atom_id res chain seq x y z
N MET A 1 -10.33 -2.62 -29.48
CA MET A 1 -10.96 -3.08 -28.21
C MET A 1 -10.51 -4.53 -28.07
N SER A 2 -9.61 -4.94 -27.19
CA SER A 2 -9.00 -4.36 -25.99
C SER A 2 -7.50 -4.74 -25.98
N ASP A 3 -6.60 -3.76 -25.82
CA ASP A 3 -5.23 -4.05 -25.36
C ASP A 3 -5.32 -4.33 -23.87
N ASP A 4 -5.71 -5.57 -23.53
CA ASP A 4 -5.57 -6.07 -22.16
C ASP A 4 -4.08 -6.31 -21.90
N ASN A 5 -3.38 -5.22 -21.61
CA ASN A 5 -2.03 -5.20 -21.09
C ASN A 5 -2.09 -5.74 -19.65
N TYR A 6 -2.28 -7.04 -19.52
CA TYR A 6 -2.20 -7.72 -18.23
C TYR A 6 -0.83 -7.41 -17.62
N PRO A 7 -0.75 -7.04 -16.33
CA PRO A 7 0.54 -6.90 -15.68
C PRO A 7 1.32 -8.19 -15.88
N VAL A 8 2.60 -8.07 -16.24
CA VAL A 8 3.47 -9.23 -16.39
C VAL A 8 3.70 -9.78 -14.98
N PHE A 9 2.90 -10.77 -14.59
CA PHE A 9 3.15 -11.59 -13.41
C PHE A 9 4.14 -12.68 -13.79
N ASN A 10 4.95 -13.13 -12.83
CA ASN A 10 6.02 -14.10 -13.03
C ASN A 10 7.15 -13.60 -13.98
N THR A 11 7.68 -12.41 -13.70
CA THR A 11 8.80 -11.78 -14.44
C THR A 11 10.14 -12.48 -14.23
N GLY A 12 10.20 -13.51 -13.37
CA GLY A 12 11.45 -14.16 -12.95
C GLY A 12 12.36 -13.25 -12.11
N GLN A 13 11.86 -12.10 -11.64
CA GLN A 13 12.61 -11.21 -10.77
C GLN A 13 12.90 -11.91 -9.44
N PRO A 14 14.14 -11.80 -8.92
CA PRO A 14 14.47 -12.36 -7.61
C PRO A 14 13.59 -11.72 -6.54
N GLU A 15 13.23 -12.50 -5.52
CA GLU A 15 12.51 -11.94 -4.37
C GLU A 15 13.40 -10.99 -3.59
N GLU A 16 12.84 -9.84 -3.22
CA GLU A 16 13.51 -8.88 -2.36
C GLU A 16 13.44 -9.35 -0.91
N GLU A 17 14.58 -9.37 -0.23
CA GLU A 17 14.63 -9.68 1.19
C GLU A 17 14.18 -8.47 2.02
N LEU A 18 13.23 -8.72 2.93
CA LEU A 18 12.79 -7.76 3.94
C LEU A 18 13.04 -8.36 5.33
N PRO A 19 13.44 -7.56 6.32
CA PRO A 19 13.62 -8.05 7.68
C PRO A 19 12.31 -8.62 8.25
N GLU A 20 12.39 -9.71 9.02
CA GLU A 20 11.21 -10.36 9.62
C GLU A 20 10.41 -9.43 10.55
N SER A 21 11.09 -8.47 11.20
CA SER A 21 10.46 -7.40 11.99
C SER A 21 9.52 -6.53 11.15
N ILE A 22 9.90 -6.25 9.90
CA ILE A 22 9.12 -5.45 8.94
C ILE A 22 7.94 -6.25 8.42
N ILE A 23 8.14 -7.53 8.08
CA ILE A 23 7.08 -8.43 7.65
C ILE A 23 6.02 -8.58 8.76
N THR A 24 6.47 -8.81 9.99
CA THR A 24 5.61 -8.91 11.17
C THR A 24 4.80 -7.62 11.38
N LEU A 25 5.48 -6.46 11.33
CA LEU A 25 4.83 -5.17 11.47
C LEU A 25 3.76 -4.93 10.40
N ILE A 26 4.05 -5.27 9.14
CA ILE A 26 3.06 -5.15 8.05
C ILE A 26 1.84 -6.03 8.39
N GLY A 27 2.06 -7.27 8.81
CA GLY A 27 0.98 -8.19 9.22
C GLY A 27 0.12 -7.68 10.38
N GLU A 28 0.68 -6.87 11.29
CA GLU A 28 -0.07 -6.20 12.36
C GLU A 28 -0.85 -4.97 11.85
N LEU A 29 -0.21 -4.13 11.03
CA LEU A 29 -0.80 -2.89 10.54
C LEU A 29 -2.02 -3.15 9.64
N ILE A 30 -1.94 -4.15 8.76
CA ILE A 30 -3.01 -4.45 7.79
C ILE A 30 -4.29 -4.97 8.43
N LYS A 31 -4.27 -5.35 9.71
CA LYS A 31 -5.46 -5.77 10.45
C LYS A 31 -6.21 -4.62 11.10
N ARG A 32 -5.66 -3.40 11.06
CA ARG A 32 -6.27 -2.22 11.68
C ARG A 32 -7.38 -1.66 10.80
N ASP A 33 -8.42 -1.14 11.44
CA ASP A 33 -9.56 -0.53 10.76
C ASP A 33 -9.20 0.76 10.00
N ASN A 34 -8.08 1.40 10.37
CA ASN A 34 -7.56 2.59 9.69
C ASN A 34 -6.52 2.27 8.61
N VAL A 35 -6.53 1.03 8.11
CA VAL A 35 -5.77 0.60 6.93
C VAL A 35 -6.73 -0.15 6.02
N GLU A 36 -7.20 0.51 4.97
CA GLU A 36 -8.04 -0.06 3.92
C GLU A 36 -7.33 -0.13 2.56
N SER A 37 -6.13 0.42 2.46
CA SER A 37 -5.32 0.38 1.25
C SER A 37 -3.83 0.24 1.56
N VAL A 38 -3.12 -0.53 0.74
CA VAL A 38 -1.67 -0.74 0.86
C VAL A 38 -0.99 -0.55 -0.49
N SER A 39 0.09 0.22 -0.50
CA SER A 39 1.04 0.27 -1.61
C SER A 39 2.36 -0.35 -1.16
N CYS A 40 2.75 -1.43 -1.83
CA CYS A 40 3.96 -2.18 -1.55
C CYS A 40 4.77 -2.35 -2.85
N PRO A 41 5.96 -1.75 -2.96
CA PRO A 41 6.77 -1.79 -4.18
C PRO A 41 7.71 -3.01 -4.22
N PHE A 42 7.60 -3.93 -3.25
CA PHE A 42 8.57 -5.02 -3.09
C PHE A 42 8.05 -6.32 -3.64
N ASN A 43 8.89 -7.02 -4.41
CA ASN A 43 8.64 -8.39 -4.84
C ASN A 43 8.99 -9.38 -3.71
N ASN A 44 8.16 -9.47 -2.66
CA ASN A 44 8.40 -10.38 -1.53
C ASN A 44 7.18 -11.26 -1.24
N SER A 45 7.30 -12.57 -1.45
CA SER A 45 6.15 -13.49 -1.37
C SER A 45 5.55 -13.57 0.04
N LYS A 46 6.36 -13.45 1.10
CA LYS A 46 5.87 -13.47 2.49
C LYS A 46 4.97 -12.27 2.78
N VAL A 47 5.38 -11.07 2.37
CA VAL A 47 4.56 -9.86 2.51
C VAL A 47 3.27 -9.99 1.70
N TRP A 48 3.37 -10.39 0.44
CA TRP A 48 2.20 -10.46 -0.43
C TRP A 48 1.20 -11.54 -0.02
N ARG A 49 1.64 -12.67 0.56
CA ARG A 49 0.75 -13.65 1.18
C ARG A 49 -0.07 -13.04 2.32
N LEU A 50 0.55 -12.22 3.18
CA LEU A 50 -0.16 -11.54 4.27
C LEU A 50 -1.19 -10.54 3.72
N LEU A 51 -0.79 -9.73 2.72
CA LEU A 51 -1.65 -8.74 2.09
C LEU A 51 -2.87 -9.36 1.41
N VAL A 52 -2.64 -10.41 0.61
CA VAL A 52 -3.71 -11.12 -0.10
C VAL A 52 -4.64 -11.84 0.88
N ALA A 53 -4.09 -12.52 1.89
CA ALA A 53 -4.92 -13.20 2.90
C ALA A 53 -5.87 -12.21 3.60
N GLU A 54 -5.40 -11.01 3.93
CA GLU A 54 -6.24 -9.98 4.55
C GLU A 54 -7.29 -9.41 3.57
N GLN A 55 -6.93 -9.21 2.30
CA GLN A 55 -7.88 -8.79 1.25
C GLN A 55 -9.03 -9.80 1.10
N VAL A 56 -8.69 -11.08 0.98
CA VAL A 56 -9.66 -12.18 0.83
C VAL A 56 -10.54 -12.27 2.08
N ARG A 57 -9.95 -12.27 3.27
CA ARG A 57 -10.69 -12.30 4.55
C ARG A 57 -11.73 -11.18 4.64
N ARG A 58 -11.36 -9.94 4.27
CA ARG A 58 -12.28 -8.80 4.29
C ARG A 58 -13.38 -8.92 3.23
N ALA A 59 -13.06 -9.45 2.06
CA ALA A 59 -14.03 -9.64 0.98
C ALA A 59 -15.07 -10.71 1.37
N GLU A 60 -14.62 -11.83 1.93
CA GLU A 60 -15.51 -12.89 2.44
C GLU A 60 -16.44 -12.39 3.54
N GLN A 61 -15.93 -11.58 4.48
CA GLN A 61 -16.73 -11.04 5.58
C GLN A 61 -17.79 -10.02 5.14
N THR A 62 -17.54 -9.29 4.06
CA THR A 62 -18.41 -8.18 3.63
C THR A 62 -19.23 -8.48 2.38
N GLY A 63 -18.88 -9.52 1.64
CA GLY A 63 -19.45 -9.85 0.33
C GLY A 63 -19.10 -8.85 -0.77
N LYS A 64 -18.14 -7.94 -0.54
CA LYS A 64 -17.75 -6.89 -1.48
C LYS A 64 -16.51 -7.26 -2.30
N PRO A 65 -16.31 -6.64 -3.48
CA PRO A 65 -15.12 -6.88 -4.30
C PRO A 65 -13.80 -6.62 -3.57
N LEU A 66 -12.79 -7.47 -3.82
CA LEU A 66 -11.45 -7.44 -3.22
C LEU A 66 -10.83 -6.03 -3.16
N GLN A 67 -10.80 -5.33 -4.30
CA GLN A 67 -10.18 -4.00 -4.41
C GLN A 67 -11.00 -2.87 -3.76
N GLN A 68 -12.28 -3.10 -3.43
CA GLN A 68 -13.13 -2.14 -2.71
C GLN A 68 -13.00 -2.27 -1.18
N VAL A 69 -12.71 -3.48 -0.68
CA VAL A 69 -12.57 -3.76 0.76
C VAL A 69 -11.16 -3.59 1.27
N PHE A 70 -10.18 -3.85 0.41
CA PHE A 70 -8.77 -3.71 0.72
C PHE A 70 -7.98 -3.50 -0.56
N THR A 71 -7.68 -2.24 -0.87
CA THR A 71 -7.00 -1.87 -2.11
C THR A 71 -5.53 -2.25 -2.02
N LEU A 72 -5.06 -3.10 -2.93
CA LEU A 72 -3.67 -3.52 -3.00
C LEU A 72 -3.02 -2.97 -4.27
N SER A 73 -1.92 -2.24 -4.10
CA SER A 73 -1.08 -1.74 -5.19
C SER A 73 0.34 -2.30 -5.12
N GLY A 74 0.79 -2.90 -6.21
CA GLY A 74 2.07 -3.60 -6.31
C GLY A 74 3.14 -2.91 -7.14
N PRO A 75 4.32 -3.53 -7.29
CA PRO A 75 5.40 -3.02 -8.13
C PRO A 75 5.07 -3.09 -9.63
N ASP A 76 5.56 -2.11 -10.38
CA ASP A 76 5.52 -2.06 -11.85
C ASP A 76 6.54 -2.99 -12.52
N SER A 77 7.61 -3.34 -11.79
CA SER A 77 8.60 -4.35 -12.18
C SER A 77 8.04 -5.78 -12.22
N GLY A 78 6.79 -5.96 -11.78
CA GLY A 78 6.10 -7.25 -11.73
C GLY A 78 6.50 -8.09 -10.52
N PHE A 79 6.02 -9.33 -10.54
CA PHE A 79 6.15 -10.27 -9.43
C PHE A 79 6.90 -11.53 -9.85
N GLY A 80 7.60 -12.17 -8.92
CA GLY A 80 8.10 -13.54 -9.09
C GLY A 80 7.03 -14.64 -8.90
N PHE A 81 5.79 -14.24 -8.61
CA PHE A 81 4.64 -15.09 -8.32
C PHE A 81 3.34 -14.45 -8.83
N ASP A 82 2.23 -15.18 -8.88
CA ASP A 82 0.92 -14.62 -9.20
C ASP A 82 0.06 -14.47 -7.93
N PRO A 83 -0.29 -13.25 -7.48
CA PRO A 83 -1.21 -13.04 -6.37
C PRO A 83 -2.60 -13.68 -6.58
N ALA A 84 -3.03 -13.89 -7.83
CA ALA A 84 -4.30 -14.54 -8.15
C ALA A 84 -4.33 -16.01 -7.74
N ASP A 85 -3.19 -16.69 -7.70
CA ASP A 85 -3.07 -18.07 -7.19
C ASP A 85 -3.46 -18.16 -5.70
N TRP A 86 -3.45 -17.03 -4.98
CA TRP A 86 -3.87 -16.94 -3.58
C TRP A 86 -5.25 -16.30 -3.42
N GLY A 87 -6.01 -16.14 -4.51
CA GLY A 87 -7.32 -15.50 -4.54
C GLY A 87 -7.27 -13.97 -4.46
N GLY A 88 -6.09 -13.38 -4.57
CA GLY A 88 -5.90 -11.93 -4.48
C GLY A 88 -6.15 -11.22 -5.80
N LYS A 89 -6.35 -9.90 -5.71
CA LYS A 89 -6.32 -8.99 -6.85
C LYS A 89 -5.40 -7.83 -6.51
N VAL A 90 -4.45 -7.53 -7.39
CA VAL A 90 -3.47 -6.45 -7.20
C VAL A 90 -3.54 -5.47 -8.36
N HIS A 91 -3.57 -4.18 -8.05
CA HIS A 91 -3.41 -3.11 -9.03
C HIS A 91 -1.92 -2.82 -9.20
N VAL A 92 -1.47 -2.64 -10.44
CA VAL A 92 -0.07 -2.26 -10.72
C VAL A 92 -0.09 -0.84 -11.32
N PRO A 93 0.29 0.19 -10.56
CA PRO A 93 0.38 1.56 -11.07
C PRO A 93 1.60 1.70 -11.99
N TYR A 94 1.50 2.62 -12.96
CA TYR A 94 2.56 2.90 -13.95
C TYR A 94 3.91 3.35 -13.34
N GLU A 95 3.89 3.86 -12.10
CA GLU A 95 5.10 4.31 -11.37
C GLU A 95 5.58 3.30 -10.29
N GLY A 96 4.95 2.12 -10.20
CA GLY A 96 5.31 1.11 -9.20
C GLY A 96 5.01 1.48 -7.74
N ALA A 97 4.32 2.60 -7.51
CA ALA A 97 3.80 3.02 -6.22
C ALA A 97 2.54 3.88 -6.40
N SER A 98 1.61 3.81 -5.46
CA SER A 98 0.37 4.59 -5.45
C SER A 98 0.07 5.10 -4.03
N MET A 99 -0.82 6.08 -3.90
CA MET A 99 -1.25 6.52 -2.57
C MET A 99 -2.05 5.40 -1.88
N ALA A 100 -1.84 5.24 -0.58
CA ALA A 100 -2.44 4.17 0.23
C ALA A 100 -2.42 4.52 1.72
N ASP A 101 -3.36 3.98 2.50
CA ASP A 101 -3.40 4.17 3.96
C ASP A 101 -2.11 3.69 4.62
N LEU A 102 -1.58 2.56 4.17
CA LEU A 102 -0.22 2.10 4.45
C LEU A 102 0.63 2.18 3.19
N PHE A 103 1.61 3.08 3.21
CA PHE A 103 2.60 3.21 2.14
C PHE A 103 3.94 2.67 2.58
N ILE A 104 4.40 1.63 1.91
CA ILE A 104 5.72 1.06 2.12
C ILE A 104 6.64 1.68 1.08
N ALA A 105 7.55 2.54 1.53
CA ALA A 105 8.29 3.40 0.62
C ALA A 105 9.49 2.69 -0.02
N PRO A 106 9.63 2.73 -1.36
CA PRO A 106 10.84 2.27 -2.01
C PRO A 106 11.95 3.32 -1.85
N LYS A 107 13.22 2.88 -1.96
CA LYS A 107 14.39 3.75 -1.78
C LYS A 107 14.44 4.90 -2.78
N TRP A 108 13.97 4.69 -4.01
CA TRP A 108 13.99 5.69 -5.08
C TRP A 108 12.95 6.80 -4.91
N ARG A 109 11.89 6.58 -4.11
CA ARG A 109 10.84 7.58 -3.95
C ARG A 109 11.40 8.73 -3.13
N ASN A 110 11.34 9.96 -3.63
CA ASN A 110 11.67 11.14 -2.83
C ASN A 110 10.40 11.73 -2.20
N PHE A 111 10.47 12.09 -0.92
CA PHE A 111 9.40 12.85 -0.25
C PHE A 111 9.80 14.31 -0.19
N ILE A 112 8.91 15.19 -0.65
CA ILE A 112 9.09 16.63 -0.44
C ILE A 112 8.93 16.88 1.07
N ARG A 113 10.01 17.36 1.69
CA ARG A 113 10.01 17.75 3.10
C ARG A 113 9.45 19.16 3.20
N GLU A 114 8.13 19.28 3.31
CA GLU A 114 7.59 20.50 3.89
C GLU A 114 7.76 20.40 5.40
N THR A 115 8.19 21.49 6.05
CA THR A 115 8.46 21.61 7.49
C THR A 115 7.29 21.14 8.38
N HIS A 116 6.13 20.86 7.79
CA HIS A 116 4.91 20.43 8.47
C HIS A 116 4.34 19.10 7.96
N SER A 117 4.90 18.47 6.92
CA SER A 117 4.35 17.25 6.33
C SER A 117 5.30 16.56 5.36
N ALA A 118 5.58 15.27 5.58
CA ALA A 118 6.10 14.39 4.54
C ALA A 118 4.93 13.81 3.73
N THR A 119 4.09 14.64 3.11
CA THR A 119 2.86 14.19 2.40
C THR A 119 1.95 13.21 3.18
N LEU A 120 2.09 13.12 4.51
CA LEU A 120 1.39 12.21 5.44
C LEU A 120 -0.06 12.62 5.74
N SER A 121 -0.54 13.64 5.05
CA SER A 121 -1.67 14.44 5.52
C SER A 121 -2.93 14.27 4.67
N THR A 122 -2.76 13.82 3.43
CA THR A 122 -3.84 13.50 2.49
C THR A 122 -3.62 12.19 1.74
N SER A 123 -2.42 11.60 1.82
CA SER A 123 -2.02 10.50 0.94
C SER A 123 -1.74 9.19 1.69
N TYR A 124 -1.37 9.24 2.98
CA TYR A 124 -1.01 8.06 3.77
C TYR A 124 -1.31 8.25 5.25
N HIS A 125 -1.84 7.24 5.94
CA HIS A 125 -2.00 7.25 7.40
C HIS A 125 -0.77 6.65 8.11
N TYR A 126 -0.13 5.68 7.47
CA TYR A 126 1.13 5.07 7.86
C TYR A 126 2.12 5.12 6.71
N LEU A 127 3.35 5.53 7.02
CA LEU A 127 4.50 5.50 6.11
C LEU A 127 5.59 4.66 6.73
N LEU A 128 5.88 3.52 6.10
CA LEU A 128 6.96 2.64 6.49
C LEU A 128 8.13 2.83 5.52
N VAL A 129 9.28 3.28 6.02
CA VAL A 129 10.37 3.74 5.15
C VAL A 129 11.74 3.40 5.73
N GLN A 130 12.66 2.94 4.87
CA GLN A 130 14.06 2.66 5.25
C GLN A 130 14.96 3.90 5.12
N ARG A 131 14.56 5.00 5.79
CA ARG A 131 15.37 6.22 5.94
C ARG A 131 14.73 7.14 6.98
N ASP A 132 15.57 7.90 7.67
CA ASP A 132 15.09 8.92 8.61
C ASP A 132 14.67 10.19 7.87
N LEU A 133 13.40 10.58 8.06
CA LEU A 133 12.84 11.82 7.55
C LEU A 133 12.94 12.97 8.58
N GLY A 134 13.44 12.66 9.78
CA GLY A 134 13.46 13.55 10.94
C GLY A 134 12.11 13.57 11.65
N GLU A 135 11.98 14.45 12.65
CA GLU A 135 10.70 14.68 13.31
C GLU A 135 9.73 15.40 12.39
N LEU A 136 8.47 14.94 12.38
CA LEU A 136 7.39 15.51 11.59
C LEU A 136 6.27 15.91 12.55
N HIS A 137 5.87 17.19 12.58
CA HIS A 137 4.81 17.66 13.48
C HIS A 137 3.46 16.94 13.27
N CYS A 138 3.22 16.42 12.07
CA CYS A 138 2.00 15.71 11.72
C CYS A 138 2.05 14.20 11.95
N ALA A 139 3.12 13.66 12.53
CA ALA A 139 3.26 12.22 12.71
C ALA A 139 4.09 11.83 13.94
N THR A 140 3.70 10.73 14.58
CA THR A 140 4.56 10.04 15.54
C THR A 140 5.57 9.16 14.80
N ARG A 141 6.82 9.16 15.25
CA ARG A 141 7.91 8.36 14.68
C ARG A 141 8.24 7.19 15.62
N ARG A 142 8.39 5.99 15.06
CA ARG A 142 8.83 4.79 15.78
C ARG A 142 9.93 4.07 15.00
N ASP A 143 11.04 3.80 15.68
CA ASP A 143 12.11 2.93 15.19
C ASP A 143 11.66 1.47 15.26
N ILE A 144 11.89 0.73 14.18
CA ILE A 144 11.52 -0.69 14.07
C ILE A 144 12.78 -1.56 14.16
N SER A 145 13.61 -1.53 13.11
CA SER A 145 14.97 -2.11 13.05
C SER A 145 15.60 -1.83 11.69
N ASP A 146 16.91 -2.04 11.53
CA ASP A 146 17.59 -2.07 10.22
C ASP A 146 17.39 -0.81 9.34
N GLY A 147 17.31 0.35 10.02
CA GLY A 147 17.08 1.65 9.39
C GLY A 147 15.63 1.92 8.96
N TRP A 148 14.70 1.02 9.29
CA TRP A 148 13.27 1.21 9.04
C TRP A 148 12.60 2.00 10.14
N LEU A 149 11.84 2.99 9.71
CA LEU A 149 11.06 3.87 10.57
C LEU A 149 9.59 3.82 10.13
N LEU A 150 8.71 3.75 11.12
CA LEU A 150 7.28 3.94 10.93
C LEU A 150 6.90 5.36 11.34
N TYR A 151 6.32 6.09 10.40
CA TYR A 151 5.62 7.34 10.66
C TYR A 151 4.12 7.07 10.64
N GLN A 152 3.44 7.45 11.71
CA GLN A 152 1.98 7.37 11.82
C GLN A 152 1.40 8.78 11.94
N SER A 153 0.46 9.11 11.08
CA SER A 153 -0.21 10.42 11.08
C SER A 153 -0.95 10.67 12.40
N THR A 154 -0.81 11.86 12.96
CA THR A 154 -1.55 12.32 14.16
C THR A 154 -2.92 12.91 13.80
N ARG A 155 -3.22 13.06 12.50
CA ARG A 155 -4.51 13.56 12.04
C ARG A 155 -5.59 12.47 12.11
N PRO A 156 -6.87 12.85 12.22
CA PRO A 156 -7.97 11.91 12.09
C PRO A 156 -7.86 11.09 10.80
N TYR A 157 -8.16 9.79 10.89
CA TYR A 157 -8.18 8.93 9.71
C TYR A 157 -9.27 9.38 8.74
N LEU A 158 -8.88 9.52 7.48
CA LEU A 158 -9.78 9.72 6.36
C LEU A 158 -9.46 8.64 5.34
N LYS A 159 -10.46 7.81 5.00
CA LYS A 159 -10.31 6.77 3.99
C LYS A 159 -9.86 7.41 2.67
N LEU A 160 -8.72 6.92 2.18
CA LEU A 160 -8.19 7.33 0.90
C LEU A 160 -8.98 6.70 -0.25
N ASP A 161 -9.33 7.53 -1.23
CA ASP A 161 -9.92 7.08 -2.49
C ASP A 161 -8.81 6.90 -3.54
N VAL A 162 -8.21 5.71 -3.56
CA VAL A 162 -7.05 5.39 -4.40
C VAL A 162 -7.37 5.52 -5.90
N PHE A 163 -8.61 5.22 -6.30
CA PHE A 163 -9.04 5.21 -7.70
C PHE A 163 -9.92 6.41 -8.09
N GLY A 164 -10.24 7.31 -7.15
CA GLY A 164 -11.10 8.47 -7.41
C GLY A 164 -12.57 8.12 -7.65
N GLU A 165 -13.05 6.98 -7.12
CA GLU A 165 -14.43 6.51 -7.32
C GLU A 165 -15.47 7.49 -6.76
N LYS A 166 -15.17 8.22 -5.66
CA LYS A 166 -16.06 9.25 -5.11
C LYS A 166 -16.29 10.39 -6.09
N TYR A 167 -15.24 10.85 -6.76
CA TYR A 167 -15.34 11.94 -7.75
C TYR A 167 -16.16 11.53 -8.99
N LEU A 168 -16.12 10.25 -9.38
CA LEU A 168 -16.90 9.74 -10.49
C LEU A 168 -18.40 9.61 -10.14
N HIS A 169 -18.72 9.18 -8.92
CA HIS A 169 -20.10 9.04 -8.45
C HIS A 169 -20.81 10.40 -8.27
N GLU A 170 -20.08 11.42 -7.79
CA GLU A 170 -20.62 12.79 -7.66
C GLU A 170 -20.90 13.44 -9.02
N ARG A 171 -20.14 13.10 -10.07
CA ARG A 171 -20.40 13.57 -11.44
C ARG A 171 -21.53 12.85 -12.15
N THR A 172 -21.73 11.56 -11.88
CA THR A 172 -22.79 10.77 -12.53
C THR A 172 -24.18 11.03 -11.95
N ASN A 173 -24.27 11.45 -10.68
CA ASN A 173 -25.52 11.81 -10.02
C ASN A 173 -25.87 13.31 -10.12
N ALA A 174 -25.07 14.11 -10.84
CA ALA A 174 -25.29 15.54 -11.05
C ALA A 174 -26.01 15.87 -12.37
N HIS A 175 -26.65 14.88 -13.02
CA HIS A 175 -27.42 15.04 -14.25
C HIS A 175 -28.82 14.47 -14.14
#